data_AF-A0A661BA42-F1
#
_entry.id   AF-A0A661BA42-F1
#
_cell.length_a   1.000
_cell.length_b   1.000
_cell.length_c   1.000
_cell.angle_alpha   90.00
_cell.angle_beta   90.00
_cell.angle_gamma   90.00
#
_symmetry.space_group_name_H-M   'P 1'
#
loop_
_entity.id
_entity.type
_entity.pdbx_description
1 polymer ?
#
loop_
_entity_poly.entity_id
_entity_poly.type
_entity_poly.pdbx_seq_one_letter_code
_entity_poly.pdbx_strand_id
1 'polypeptide(L)'
;MHIRKLLIYTEPPFNGNGEELRKAVTGKWKNRTPLHGHDSEGRPIYWFPPVRYLPGNIPRLVALDKGMDELENIYSSLGEELIVGSKAFIITATEMLDFTVRLGVSDELHTYYSISPWVALNQRRYEEYQR
;
A
#
# COMPACT_ATOMS: atom_id res chain seq x y z
N MET A 1 11.73 -10.06 -10.38
CA MET A 1 10.69 -9.07 -10.06
C MET A 1 11.34 -7.92 -9.32
N HIS A 2 11.09 -6.70 -9.77
CA HIS A 2 11.58 -5.50 -9.10
C HIS A 2 10.56 -5.04 -8.06
N ILE A 3 11.05 -4.70 -6.88
CA ILE A 3 10.25 -4.20 -5.78
C ILE A 3 10.83 -2.86 -5.34
N ARG A 4 9.96 -1.85 -5.25
CA ARG A 4 10.25 -0.57 -4.60
C ARG A 4 9.44 -0.46 -3.32
N LYS A 5 10.07 0.02 -2.26
CA LYS A 5 9.45 0.25 -0.97
C LYS A 5 9.78 1.65 -0.48
N LEU A 6 8.75 2.42 -0.16
CA LEU A 6 8.86 3.71 0.52
C LEU A 6 8.53 3.53 1.99
N LEU A 7 9.43 3.94 2.88
CA LEU A 7 9.21 4.09 4.31
C LEU A 7 8.96 5.56 4.63
N ILE A 8 7.97 5.81 5.48
CA ILE A 8 7.61 7.16 5.92
C ILE A 8 7.79 7.21 7.43
N TYR A 9 8.62 8.11 7.91
CA TYR A 9 8.86 8.31 9.34
C TYR A 9 8.10 9.56 9.78
N THR A 10 7.31 9.45 10.86
CA THR A 10 6.49 10.56 11.34
C THR A 10 6.66 10.83 12.83
N GLU A 11 6.43 12.08 13.23
CA GLU A 11 6.30 12.51 14.63
C GLU A 11 4.91 13.16 14.85
N PRO A 12 4.06 12.61 15.73
CA PRO A 12 4.23 11.32 16.42
C PRO A 12 4.26 10.13 15.44
N PRO A 13 4.67 8.93 15.89
CA PRO A 13 4.59 7.73 15.05
C PRO A 13 3.17 7.48 14.54
N PHE A 14 3.06 7.12 13.26
CA PHE A 14 1.76 6.88 12.64
C PHE A 14 1.04 5.72 13.32
N ASN A 15 -0.24 5.92 13.67
CA ASN A 15 -1.06 4.92 14.36
C ASN A 15 -2.42 4.69 13.70
N GLY A 16 -2.60 5.14 12.45
CA GLY A 16 -3.79 4.87 11.66
C GLY A 16 -3.80 3.48 11.03
N ASN A 17 -4.93 3.11 10.44
CA ASN A 17 -5.12 1.87 9.70
C ASN A 17 -4.76 2.00 8.20
N GLY A 18 -4.91 0.92 7.44
CA GLY A 18 -4.53 0.89 6.02
C GLY A 18 -5.40 1.78 5.13
N GLU A 19 -6.69 1.93 5.46
CA GLU A 19 -7.61 2.83 4.74
C GLU A 19 -7.22 4.29 4.98
N GLU A 20 -6.94 4.64 6.24
CA GLU A 20 -6.49 5.98 6.63
C GLU A 20 -5.16 6.34 5.97
N LEU A 21 -4.19 5.43 5.97
CA LEU A 21 -2.91 5.63 5.29
C LEU A 21 -3.12 5.87 3.79
N ARG A 22 -3.93 5.01 3.14
CA ARG A 22 -4.25 5.15 1.73
C ARG A 22 -4.88 6.51 1.45
N LYS A 23 -5.90 6.92 2.22
CA LYS A 23 -6.56 8.22 2.07
C LYS A 23 -5.62 9.40 2.32
N ALA A 24 -4.77 9.33 3.34
CA ALA A 24 -3.81 10.39 3.64
C ALA A 24 -2.81 10.60 2.50
N VAL A 25 -2.36 9.52 1.85
CA VAL A 25 -1.45 9.58 0.72
C VAL A 25 -2.16 9.98 -0.58
N THR A 26 -3.33 9.41 -0.88
CA THR A 26 -4.02 9.63 -2.16
C THR A 26 -4.97 10.82 -2.14
N GLY A 27 -5.28 11.39 -0.98
CA GLY A 27 -6.21 12.53 -0.84
C GLY A 27 -5.78 13.79 -1.59
N LYS A 28 -4.46 13.94 -1.83
CA LYS A 28 -3.88 15.01 -2.65
C LYS A 28 -4.10 14.79 -4.17
N TRP A 29 -4.55 13.61 -4.58
CA TRP A 29 -4.68 13.18 -5.96
C TRP A 29 -6.15 12.95 -6.36
N LYS A 30 -6.95 14.01 -6.48
CA LYS A 30 -8.36 13.89 -6.88
C LYS A 30 -8.57 13.33 -8.29
N ASN A 31 -7.57 13.45 -9.18
CA ASN A 31 -7.69 13.14 -10.62
C ASN A 31 -6.76 12.03 -11.14
N ARG A 32 -6.11 11.22 -10.27
CA ARG A 32 -5.27 10.07 -10.73
C ARG A 32 -5.93 8.72 -10.48
N THR A 33 -6.63 8.26 -11.52
CA THR A 33 -7.34 6.98 -11.69
C THR A 33 -6.58 5.71 -11.22
N PRO A 34 -5.27 5.52 -11.49
CA PRO A 34 -4.57 4.27 -11.16
C PRO A 34 -4.42 3.99 -9.67
N LEU A 35 -4.44 5.03 -8.84
CA LEU A 35 -4.28 4.92 -7.39
C LEU A 35 -5.61 4.61 -6.68
N HIS A 36 -6.73 4.94 -7.31
CA HIS A 36 -8.07 4.78 -6.72
C HIS A 36 -8.71 3.43 -7.03
N GLY A 37 -8.22 2.70 -8.03
CA GLY A 37 -8.78 1.38 -8.39
C GLY A 37 -10.14 1.49 -9.09
N HIS A 38 -10.45 2.64 -9.66
CA HIS A 38 -11.63 2.90 -10.49
C HIS A 38 -11.16 3.41 -11.86
N ASP A 39 -11.92 3.19 -12.92
CA ASP A 39 -11.68 3.78 -14.25
C ASP A 39 -12.26 5.21 -14.36
N SER A 40 -12.15 5.82 -15.53
CA SER A 40 -12.68 7.18 -15.80
C SER A 40 -14.20 7.29 -15.67
N GLU A 41 -14.93 6.17 -15.65
CA GLU A 41 -16.38 6.10 -15.45
C GLU A 41 -16.73 5.72 -13.99
N GLY A 42 -15.73 5.60 -13.11
CA GLY A 42 -15.91 5.21 -11.72
C GLY A 42 -16.10 3.70 -11.49
N ARG A 43 -15.95 2.87 -12.53
CA ARG A 43 -16.10 1.41 -12.40
C ARG A 43 -14.87 0.79 -11.73
N PRO A 44 -15.02 -0.21 -10.86
CA PRO A 44 -13.88 -0.87 -10.23
C PRO A 44 -12.95 -1.53 -11.26
N ILE A 45 -11.64 -1.36 -11.09
CA ILE A 45 -10.61 -2.03 -11.87
C ILE A 45 -10.20 -3.30 -11.13
N TYR A 46 -10.44 -4.47 -11.74
CA TYR A 46 -10.07 -5.77 -11.18
C TYR A 46 -8.65 -6.18 -11.60
N TRP A 47 -7.65 -5.44 -11.12
CA TRP A 47 -6.25 -5.80 -11.28
C TRP A 47 -5.50 -5.74 -9.94
N PHE A 48 -4.33 -6.36 -9.89
CA PHE A 48 -3.48 -6.28 -8.72
C PHE A 48 -3.10 -4.80 -8.48
N PRO A 49 -3.28 -4.25 -7.27
CA PRO A 49 -3.04 -2.85 -7.03
C PRO A 49 -1.57 -2.51 -7.28
N PRO A 50 -1.27 -1.46 -8.06
CA PRO A 50 0.11 -1.12 -8.42
C PRO A 50 0.95 -0.72 -7.21
N VAL A 51 0.30 -0.18 -6.17
CA VAL A 51 0.91 0.19 -4.89
C VAL A 51 0.06 -0.36 -3.74
N ARG A 52 0.69 -1.02 -2.78
CA ARG A 52 0.08 -1.50 -1.53
C ARG A 52 0.46 -0.59 -0.36
N TYR A 53 -0.52 -0.32 0.51
CA TYR A 53 -0.38 0.54 1.67
C TYR A 53 -0.37 -0.31 2.94
N LEU A 54 0.76 -0.34 3.65
CA LEU A 54 0.94 -1.13 4.87
C LEU A 54 1.04 -0.16 6.06
N PRO A 55 0.02 -0.08 6.92
CA PRO A 55 0.04 0.76 8.10
C PRO A 55 1.01 0.22 9.17
N GLY A 56 1.31 1.06 10.16
CA GLY A 56 2.18 0.77 11.29
C GLY A 56 2.95 2.01 11.71
N ASN A 57 3.71 1.92 12.80
CA ASN A 57 4.49 3.05 13.35
C ASN A 57 5.40 3.71 12.30
N ILE A 58 5.89 2.91 11.35
CA ILE A 58 6.58 3.37 10.14
C ILE A 58 5.76 2.86 8.95
N PRO A 59 4.83 3.66 8.42
CA PRO A 59 4.04 3.32 7.26
C PRO A 59 4.92 2.96 6.07
N ARG A 60 4.45 1.98 5.28
CA ARG A 60 5.20 1.47 4.14
C ARG A 60 4.32 1.40 2.91
N LEU A 61 4.82 1.91 1.80
CA LEU A 61 4.22 1.71 0.50
C LEU A 61 5.09 0.77 -0.31
N VAL A 62 4.49 -0.24 -0.94
CA VAL A 62 5.21 -1.26 -1.70
C VAL A 62 4.65 -1.35 -3.11
N ALA A 63 5.52 -1.27 -4.11
CA ALA A 63 5.19 -1.38 -5.51
C ALA A 63 6.01 -2.48 -6.19
N LEU A 64 5.40 -3.13 -7.19
CA LEU A 64 6.01 -4.18 -7.99
C LEU A 64 6.11 -3.74 -9.45
N ASP A 65 7.26 -3.98 -10.08
CA ASP A 65 7.51 -3.72 -11.50
C ASP A 65 6.90 -2.38 -11.98
N LYS A 66 5.83 -2.42 -12.81
CA LYS A 66 5.17 -1.22 -13.37
C LYS A 66 4.57 -0.27 -12.33
N GLY A 67 4.34 -0.74 -11.10
CA GLY A 67 3.86 0.11 -10.01
C GLY A 67 4.94 1.04 -9.42
N MET A 68 6.23 0.81 -9.73
CA MET A 68 7.33 1.60 -9.16
C MET A 68 7.26 3.08 -9.57
N ASP A 69 6.89 3.36 -10.82
CA ASP A 69 6.71 4.73 -11.33
C ASP A 69 5.57 5.45 -10.58
N GLU A 70 4.50 4.74 -10.24
CA GLU A 70 3.42 5.29 -9.42
C GLU A 70 3.87 5.61 -8.00
N LEU A 71 4.74 4.77 -7.42
CA LEU A 71 5.29 5.04 -6.10
C LEU A 71 6.24 6.25 -6.11
N GLU A 72 7.01 6.45 -7.18
CA GLU A 72 7.85 7.64 -7.35
C GLU A 72 7.02 8.93 -7.45
N ASN A 73 5.92 8.87 -8.18
CA ASN A 73 4.97 9.97 -8.27
C ASN A 73 4.37 10.32 -6.91
N ILE A 74 3.95 9.30 -6.15
CA ILE A 74 3.45 9.46 -4.78
C ILE A 74 4.52 10.13 -3.92
N TYR A 75 5.74 9.62 -3.94
CA TYR A 75 6.86 10.15 -3.14
C TYR A 75 7.09 11.63 -3.43
N SER A 76 7.15 12.00 -4.71
CA SER A 76 7.34 13.37 -5.17
C SER A 76 6.24 14.35 -4.73
N SER A 77 5.07 13.83 -4.30
CA SER A 77 3.92 14.65 -3.89
C SER A 77 3.45 14.38 -2.45
N LEU A 78 4.22 13.62 -1.67
CA LEU A 78 3.84 13.16 -0.33
C LEU A 78 3.63 14.36 0.64
N GLY A 79 4.34 15.47 0.42
CA GLY A 79 4.31 16.68 1.25
C GLY A 79 4.97 16.46 2.61
N GLU A 80 4.69 17.36 3.56
CA GLU A 80 5.36 17.39 4.88
C GLU A 80 4.59 16.67 6.00
N GLU A 81 3.33 16.30 5.76
CA GLU A 81 2.49 15.65 6.77
C GLU A 81 1.49 14.65 6.16
N LEU A 82 1.13 13.65 6.96
CA LEU A 82 -0.01 12.77 6.73
C LEU A 82 -1.19 13.26 7.57
N ILE A 83 -2.31 13.58 6.93
CA ILE A 83 -3.52 14.05 7.61
C ILE A 83 -4.54 12.91 7.68
N VAL A 84 -4.97 12.57 8.90
CA VAL A 84 -6.02 11.57 9.15
C VAL A 84 -7.07 12.16 10.08
N GLY A 85 -8.23 12.50 9.53
CA GLY A 85 -9.27 13.21 10.26
C GLY A 85 -8.76 14.58 10.75
N SER A 86 -8.74 14.79 12.07
CA SER A 86 -8.17 16.00 12.71
C SER A 86 -6.72 15.84 13.16
N LYS A 87 -6.10 14.67 12.95
CA LYS A 87 -4.72 14.39 13.35
C LYS A 87 -3.77 14.67 12.19
N ALA A 88 -2.65 15.33 12.50
CA ALA A 88 -1.51 15.50 11.61
C ALA A 88 -0.33 14.68 12.14
N PHE A 89 0.33 13.96 11.25
CA PHE A 89 1.58 13.24 11.52
C PHE A 89 2.67 13.89 10.66
N ILE A 90 3.59 14.62 11.30
CA ILE A 90 4.65 15.36 10.60
C ILE A 90 5.64 14.35 10.06
N ILE A 91 5.92 14.39 8.75
CA ILE A 91 6.90 13.54 8.10
C ILE A 91 8.30 14.09 8.43
N THR A 92 9.05 13.34 9.21
CA THR A 92 10.41 13.73 9.63
C THR A 92 11.47 13.19 8.69
N ALA A 93 11.21 12.05 8.05
CA ALA A 93 12.09 11.45 7.07
C ALA A 93 11.33 10.50 6.15
N THR A 94 11.96 10.17 5.02
CA THR A 94 11.51 9.12 4.11
C THR A 94 12.71 8.32 3.64
N GLU A 95 12.48 7.06 3.29
CA GLU A 95 13.53 6.17 2.77
C GLU A 95 12.95 5.32 1.63
N MET A 96 13.60 5.39 0.46
CA MET A 96 13.24 4.61 -0.72
C MET A 96 14.21 3.45 -0.88
N LEU A 97 13.68 2.23 -0.94
CA LEU A 97 14.45 1.00 -1.04
C LEU A 97 14.05 0.24 -2.31
N ASP A 98 15.04 -0.05 -3.15
CA ASP A 98 14.89 -0.86 -4.35
C ASP A 98 15.59 -2.20 -4.20
N PHE A 99 14.90 -3.28 -4.55
CA PHE A 99 15.48 -4.61 -4.52
C PHE A 99 14.87 -5.51 -5.60
N THR A 100 15.67 -6.48 -6.03
CA THR A 100 15.23 -7.50 -7.00
C THR A 100 15.07 -8.82 -6.28
N VAL A 101 13.92 -9.46 -6.47
CA VAL A 101 13.64 -10.79 -5.90
C VAL A 101 13.36 -11.80 -7.00
N ARG A 102 13.69 -13.07 -6.71
CA ARG A 102 13.20 -14.20 -7.50
C ARG A 102 11.74 -14.46 -7.11
N LEU A 103 10.87 -14.48 -8.10
CA LEU A 103 9.48 -14.88 -7.96
C LEU A 103 9.28 -16.15 -8.78
N GLY A 104 8.82 -17.22 -8.13
CA GLY A 104 8.61 -18.50 -8.79
C GLY A 104 8.49 -19.63 -7.77
N VAL A 105 8.42 -20.85 -8.30
CA VAL A 105 8.50 -22.06 -7.49
C VAL A 105 9.95 -22.27 -7.06
N SER A 106 10.12 -22.71 -5.83
CA SER A 106 11.41 -23.06 -5.22
C SER A 106 11.39 -24.54 -4.88
N ASP A 107 12.53 -25.22 -5.08
CA ASP A 107 12.73 -26.60 -4.62
C ASP A 107 12.97 -26.67 -3.09
N GLU A 108 13.22 -25.52 -2.45
CA GLU A 108 13.35 -25.36 -1.01
C GLU A 108 12.02 -24.97 -0.35
N LEU A 109 11.82 -25.39 0.91
CA LEU A 109 10.68 -25.00 1.74
C LEU A 109 10.91 -23.62 2.38
N HIS A 110 10.05 -22.66 2.06
CA HIS A 110 10.06 -21.32 2.65
C HIS A 110 8.90 -21.16 3.64
N THR A 111 9.16 -20.54 4.80
CA THR A 111 8.12 -20.21 5.79
C THR A 111 7.83 -18.72 5.79
N TYR A 112 6.55 -18.37 5.80
CA TYR A 112 6.08 -16.99 5.83
C TYR A 112 5.10 -16.78 6.98
N TYR A 113 5.02 -15.54 7.46
CA TYR A 113 4.01 -15.12 8.43
C TYR A 113 3.27 -13.90 7.92
N SER A 114 2.01 -13.75 8.33
CA SER A 114 1.17 -12.63 7.94
C SER A 114 1.46 -11.42 8.84
N ILE A 115 1.80 -10.28 8.23
CA ILE A 115 1.93 -8.99 8.94
C ILE A 115 0.59 -8.29 9.14
N SER A 116 -0.45 -8.73 8.43
CA SER A 116 -1.82 -8.24 8.50
C SER A 116 -2.79 -9.43 8.40
N PRO A 117 -4.05 -9.29 8.85
CA PRO A 117 -5.05 -10.33 8.65
C PRO A 117 -5.15 -10.75 7.18
N TRP A 118 -5.24 -12.06 6.93
CA TRP A 118 -5.43 -12.60 5.59
C TRP A 118 -6.92 -12.80 5.30
N VAL A 119 -7.47 -11.97 4.43
CA VAL A 119 -8.86 -12.11 3.95
C VAL A 119 -8.87 -13.08 2.76
N ALA A 120 -8.79 -14.38 3.05
CA ALA A 120 -8.72 -15.43 2.05
C ALA A 120 -10.08 -15.78 1.40
N LEU A 121 -11.17 -15.47 2.11
CA LEU A 121 -12.52 -15.91 1.75
C LEU A 121 -13.28 -14.78 1.06
N ASN A 122 -13.75 -15.04 -0.16
CA ASN A 122 -14.81 -14.23 -0.76
C ASN A 122 -16.18 -14.62 -0.18
N GLN A 123 -17.23 -13.85 -0.49
CA GLN A 123 -18.58 -14.04 0.06
C GLN A 123 -19.07 -15.50 -0.06
N ARG A 124 -18.99 -16.09 -1.25
CA ARG A 124 -19.40 -17.50 -1.48
C ARG A 124 -18.57 -18.48 -0.65
N ARG A 125 -17.24 -18.32 -0.61
CA ARG A 125 -16.35 -19.21 0.15
C ARG A 125 -16.52 -19.07 1.66
N TYR A 126 -16.89 -17.87 2.12
CA TYR A 126 -17.21 -17.65 3.53
C TYR A 126 -18.46 -18.44 3.93
N GLU A 127 -19.52 -18.39 3.12
CA GLU A 127 -20.74 -19.17 3.35
C GLU A 127 -20.47 -20.69 3.37
N GLU A 128 -19.59 -21.18 2.49
CA GLU A 128 -19.18 -22.59 2.47
C GLU A 128 -18.38 -22.98 3.73
N TYR A 129 -17.49 -22.11 4.22
CA TYR A 129 -16.65 -22.38 5.40
C TYR A 129 -17.44 -22.40 6.72
N GLN A 130 -18.53 -21.65 6.82
CA GLN A 130 -19.35 -21.56 8.04
C GLN A 130 -20.32 -22.75 8.22
N ARG A 131 -20.36 -23.69 7.28
CA ARG A 131 -21.18 -24.91 7.35
C ARG A 131 -20.38 -26.06 7.94
#